data_AF-A0A0L0FB36-F1
#
_entry.id   AF-A0A0L0FB36-F1
#
_cell.length_a   1.000
_cell.length_b   1.000
_cell.length_c   1.000
_cell.angle_alpha   90.00
_cell.angle_beta   90.00
_cell.angle_gamma   90.00
#
_symmetry.space_group_name_H-M   'P 1'
#
loop_
_entity.id
_entity.type
_entity.pdbx_description
1 polymer ?
#
loop_
_entity_poly.entity_id
_entity_poly.type
_entity_poly.pdbx_seq_one_letter_code
_entity_poly.pdbx_strand_id
1 'polypeptide(L)'
;WKQIFTQHDTDRSGLIDTKELTMCVQQIGYRVSPQVIDAIALRYSSNSSKQIPFDDFVAAIVRMRALTDSFMALDTQRSGVVQMEYDQFLHLCYQF
;
A
#
# COMPACT_ATOMS: atom_id res chain seq x y z
N TRP A 1 11.45 4.83 6.96
CA TRP A 1 11.01 3.47 6.61
C TRP A 1 11.55 2.39 7.53
N LYS A 2 12.87 2.30 7.78
CA LYS A 2 13.43 1.30 8.71
C LYS A 2 12.80 1.32 10.12
N GLN A 3 12.61 2.50 10.71
CA GLN A 3 11.94 2.64 12.01
C GLN A 3 10.47 2.18 11.99
N ILE A 4 9.73 2.48 10.91
CA ILE A 4 8.33 2.05 10.74
C ILE A 4 8.30 0.52 10.59
N PHE A 5 9.18 -0.05 9.77
CA PHE A 5 9.29 -1.49 9.59
C PHE A 5 9.61 -2.19 10.92
N THR A 6 10.63 -1.74 11.66
CA THR A 6 10.98 -2.34 12.96
C THR A 6 9.89 -2.17 14.03
N GLN A 7 9.04 -1.15 13.92
CA GLN A 7 7.87 -1.00 14.79
C GLN A 7 6.76 -2.00 14.47
N HIS A 8 6.66 -2.44 13.21
CA HIS A 8 5.58 -3.30 12.74
C HIS A 8 5.98 -4.77 12.56
N ASP A 9 7.27 -5.08 12.39
CA ASP A 9 7.87 -6.41 12.49
C ASP A 9 7.91 -6.83 13.97
N THR A 10 6.72 -7.18 14.49
CA THR A 10 6.47 -7.40 15.92
C THR A 10 7.09 -8.69 16.42
N ASP A 11 7.17 -9.69 15.53
CA ASP A 11 7.81 -10.98 15.80
C ASP A 11 9.32 -10.98 15.52
N ARG A 12 9.86 -9.89 14.94
CA ARG A 12 11.26 -9.75 14.52
C ARG A 12 11.69 -10.82 13.53
N SER A 13 10.75 -11.28 12.70
CA SER A 13 11.02 -12.24 11.62
C SER A 13 11.84 -11.62 10.49
N GLY A 14 11.89 -10.29 10.40
CA GLY A 14 12.47 -9.58 9.26
C GLY A 14 11.57 -9.59 8.03
N LEU A 15 10.30 -9.99 8.20
CA LEU A 15 9.25 -10.02 7.20
C LEU A 15 8.01 -9.30 7.76
N ILE A 16 7.15 -8.81 6.88
CA ILE A 16 5.86 -8.22 7.27
C ILE A 16 4.74 -9.13 6.79
N ASP A 17 3.93 -9.61 7.73
CA ASP A 17 2.73 -10.37 7.40
C ASP A 17 1.52 -9.46 7.12
N THR A 18 0.39 -10.07 6.73
CA THR A 18 -0.86 -9.34 6.42
C THR A 18 -1.40 -8.54 7.62
N LYS A 19 -1.22 -9.01 8.85
CA LYS A 19 -1.69 -8.32 10.07
C LYS A 19 -0.81 -7.12 10.36
N GLU A 20 0.50 -7.28 10.29
CA GLU A 20 1.48 -6.21 10.47
C GLU A 20 1.35 -5.14 9.40
N LEU A 21 1.13 -5.55 8.15
CA LEU A 21 0.82 -4.63 7.05
C LEU A 21 -0.47 -3.85 7.34
N THR A 22 -1.52 -4.51 7.83
CA THR A 22 -2.79 -3.84 8.19
C THR A 22 -2.57 -2.77 9.25
N MET A 23 -1.86 -3.12 10.33
CA MET A 23 -1.54 -2.16 11.41
C MET A 23 -0.72 -0.99 10.90
N CYS A 24 0.27 -1.26 10.05
CA CYS A 24 1.11 -0.22 9.44
C CYS A 24 0.30 0.75 8.58
N VAL A 25 -0.52 0.23 7.66
CA VAL A 25 -1.31 1.06 6.75
C VAL A 25 -2.33 1.91 7.52
N GLN A 26 -2.94 1.35 8.57
CA GLN A 26 -3.82 2.09 9.47
C GLN A 26 -3.09 3.18 10.26
N GLN A 27 -1.90 2.90 10.77
CA GLN A 27 -1.08 3.87 11.51
C GLN A 27 -0.61 5.04 10.63
N ILE A 28 -0.34 4.77 9.33
CA ILE A 28 0.00 5.81 8.35
C ILE A 28 -1.24 6.68 8.00
N GLY A 29 -2.45 6.25 8.38
CA GLY A 29 -3.69 7.00 8.20
C GLY A 29 -4.54 6.54 7.03
N TYR A 30 -4.18 5.43 6.38
CA TYR A 30 -4.95 4.88 5.27
C TYR A 30 -6.00 3.88 5.78
N ARG A 31 -7.22 4.03 5.27
CA ARG A 31 -8.34 3.10 5.52
C ARG A 31 -8.60 2.28 4.26
N VAL A 32 -7.93 1.14 4.15
CA VAL A 32 -8.10 0.22 3.03
C VAL A 32 -8.82 -1.05 3.48
N SER A 33 -9.52 -1.69 2.55
CA SER A 33 -10.23 -2.93 2.86
C SER A 33 -9.25 -4.12 3.00
N PRO A 34 -9.64 -5.20 3.70
CA PRO A 34 -8.82 -6.40 3.80
C PRO A 34 -8.43 -6.98 2.43
N GLN A 35 -9.30 -6.86 1.42
CA GLN A 35 -9.02 -7.33 0.06
C GLN A 35 -7.86 -6.55 -0.58
N VAL A 36 -7.75 -5.25 -0.32
CA VAL A 36 -6.64 -4.43 -0.82
C VAL A 36 -5.33 -4.81 -0.11
N ILE A 37 -5.38 -5.04 1.21
CA ILE A 37 -4.22 -5.53 1.96
C ILE A 37 -3.73 -6.87 1.39
N ASP A 38 -4.64 -7.81 1.15
CA ASP A 38 -4.31 -9.11 0.57
C ASP A 38 -3.69 -8.99 -0.82
N ALA A 39 -4.23 -8.09 -1.67
CA ALA A 39 -3.68 -7.84 -2.99
C ALA A 39 -2.26 -7.26 -2.93
N ILE A 40 -1.99 -6.35 -1.99
CA ILE A 40 -0.65 -5.81 -1.76
C ILE A 40 0.29 -6.91 -1.28
N ALA A 41 -0.13 -7.68 -0.27
CA ALA A 41 0.69 -8.77 0.26
C ALA A 41 1.05 -9.79 -0.81
N LEU A 42 0.10 -10.18 -1.66
CA LEU A 42 0.36 -11.10 -2.77
C LEU A 42 1.26 -10.51 -3.85
N ARG A 43 1.14 -9.20 -4.12
CA ARG A 43 1.91 -8.51 -5.17
C ARG A 43 3.37 -8.32 -4.83
N TYR A 44 3.68 -8.17 -3.54
CA TYR A 44 5.00 -7.83 -3.01
C TYR A 44 5.64 -8.96 -2.19
N SER A 45 4.94 -10.06 -1.93
CA SER A 45 5.57 -11.24 -1.35
C SER A 45 6.41 -11.97 -2.39
N SER A 46 7.65 -12.34 -2.03
CA SER A 46 8.51 -13.13 -2.92
C SER A 46 7.98 -14.56 -3.15
N ASN A 47 7.14 -15.06 -2.22
CA ASN A 47 6.54 -16.40 -2.23
C ASN A 47 5.04 -16.32 -1.91
N SER A 48 4.25 -17.35 -2.25
CA SER A 48 2.82 -17.46 -1.89
C SER A 48 2.47 -17.41 -0.38
N SER A 49 3.48 -17.19 0.47
CA SER A 49 3.40 -16.99 1.91
C SER A 49 2.72 -15.70 2.38
N LYS A 50 2.47 -14.71 1.49
CA LYS A 50 1.98 -13.36 1.84
C LYS A 50 2.86 -12.61 2.87
N GLN A 51 4.13 -12.99 2.97
CA GLN A 51 5.14 -12.32 3.79
C GLN A 51 6.00 -11.43 2.90
N ILE A 52 6.19 -10.19 3.32
CA ILE A 52 6.83 -9.15 2.51
C ILE A 52 8.19 -8.80 3.13
N PRO A 53 9.31 -9.00 2.41
CA PRO A 53 10.62 -8.53 2.84
C PRO A 53 10.70 -7.00 2.99
N PHE A 54 11.69 -6.50 3.73
CA PHE A 54 11.86 -5.06 3.96
C PHE A 54 11.85 -4.22 2.67
N ASP A 55 12.65 -4.60 1.67
CA ASP A 55 12.79 -3.82 0.44
C ASP A 55 11.46 -3.76 -0.33
N ASP A 56 10.76 -4.89 -0.42
CA ASP A 56 9.45 -5.00 -1.06
C ASP A 56 8.37 -4.23 -0.28
N PHE A 57 8.44 -4.21 1.05
CA PHE A 57 7.55 -3.43 1.89
C PHE A 57 7.75 -1.92 1.64
N VAL A 58 8.99 -1.45 1.54
CA VAL A 58 9.27 -0.04 1.22
C VAL A 58 8.69 0.30 -0.16
N ALA A 59 8.89 -0.56 -1.16
CA ALA A 59 8.32 -0.36 -2.48
C ALA A 59 6.78 -0.30 -2.45
N ALA A 60 6.13 -1.19 -1.70
CA ALA A 60 4.68 -1.22 -1.55
C ALA A 60 4.12 0.07 -0.96
N ILE A 61 4.71 0.58 0.13
CA ILE A 61 4.24 1.79 0.79
C ILE A 61 4.52 3.04 -0.05
N VAL A 62 5.67 3.12 -0.72
CA VAL A 62 5.98 4.24 -1.63
C VAL A 62 4.96 4.27 -2.78
N ARG A 63 4.65 3.11 -3.38
CA ARG A 63 3.64 3.03 -4.45
C ARG A 63 2.25 3.39 -3.94
N MET A 64 1.84 2.89 -2.77
CA MET A 64 0.56 3.24 -2.15
C MET A 64 0.44 4.75 -1.92
N ARG A 65 1.50 5.39 -1.41
CA ARG A 65 1.51 6.84 -1.17
C ARG A 65 1.36 7.62 -2.47
N ALA A 66 2.14 7.27 -3.49
CA ALA A 66 2.10 7.92 -4.79
C ALA A 66 0.72 7.81 -5.48
N LEU A 67 0.11 6.63 -5.43
CA LEU A 67 -1.26 6.41 -5.91
C LEU A 67 -2.29 7.21 -5.10
N THR A 68 -2.12 7.29 -3.78
CA THR A 68 -3.02 8.06 -2.91
C THR A 68 -2.92 9.56 -3.19
N ASP A 69 -1.71 10.09 -3.34
CA ASP A 69 -1.49 11.50 -3.66
C ASP A 69 -2.10 11.86 -5.02
N SER A 70 -1.94 10.97 -6.01
CA SER A 70 -2.54 11.13 -7.34
C SER A 70 -4.07 11.08 -7.29
N PHE A 71 -4.65 10.15 -6.50
CA PHE A 71 -6.09 10.07 -6.29
C PHE A 71 -6.63 11.33 -5.60
N MET A 72 -5.97 11.80 -4.55
CA MET A 72 -6.38 13.01 -3.83
C MET A 72 -6.30 14.28 -4.67
N ALA A 73 -5.37 14.35 -5.63
CA ALA A 73 -5.31 15.45 -6.59
C ALA A 73 -6.54 15.49 -7.52
N LEU A 74 -7.17 14.34 -7.75
CA LEU A 74 -8.38 14.21 -8.58
C LEU A 74 -9.68 14.29 -7.75
N ASP A 75 -9.67 13.82 -6.49
CA ASP A 75 -10.83 13.90 -5.58
C ASP A 75 -10.95 15.28 -4.92
N THR A 76 -11.21 16.31 -5.75
CA THR A 76 -11.30 17.71 -5.29
C THR A 76 -12.38 17.93 -4.23
N GLN A 77 -13.40 17.06 -4.19
CA GLN A 77 -14.51 17.12 -3.24
C GLN A 77 -14.27 16.30 -1.97
N ARG A 78 -13.15 15.55 -1.90
CA ARG A 78 -12.82 14.62 -0.80
C ARG A 78 -13.96 13.63 -0.51
N SER A 79 -14.62 13.18 -1.55
CA SER A 79 -15.76 12.27 -1.48
C SER A 79 -15.35 10.80 -1.36
N GLY A 80 -14.07 10.49 -1.63
CA GLY A 80 -13.56 9.14 -1.78
C GLY A 80 -13.89 8.50 -3.12
N VAL A 81 -14.44 9.26 -4.07
CA VAL A 81 -14.83 8.80 -5.41
C VAL A 81 -14.32 9.77 -6.46
N VAL A 82 -13.68 9.24 -7.50
CA VAL A 82 -13.23 10.02 -8.66
C VAL A 82 -13.87 9.45 -9.91
N GLN A 83 -14.49 10.32 -10.71
CA GLN A 83 -14.92 9.99 -12.06
C GLN A 83 -13.82 10.43 -13.04
N MET A 84 -13.28 9.48 -13.80
CA MET A 84 -12.20 9.71 -14.77
C MET A 84 -12.44 8.92 -16.05
N GLU A 85 -11.86 9.39 -17.15
CA GLU A 85 -11.86 8.67 -18.42
C GLU A 85 -10.86 7.49 -18.39
N TYR A 86 -11.04 6.52 -19.29
CA TYR A 86 -10.17 5.34 -19.34
C TYR A 86 -8.70 5.69 -19.56
N ASP A 87 -8.41 6.67 -20.42
CA ASP A 87 -7.04 7.10 -20.70
C ASP A 87 -6.38 7.74 -19.46
N GLN A 88 -7.13 8.55 -18.71
CA GLN A 88 -6.67 9.12 -17.44
C GLN A 88 -6.38 8.04 -16.40
N PHE A 89 -7.21 6.99 -16.35
CA PHE A 89 -6.96 5.84 -15.48
C PHE A 89 -5.66 5.12 -15.85
N LEU A 90 -5.42 4.84 -17.14
CA LEU A 90 -4.18 4.21 -17.58
C LEU A 90 -2.96 5.09 -17.26
N HIS A 91 -3.04 6.39 -17.53
CA HIS A 91 -1.99 7.33 -17.18
C HIS A 91 -1.66 7.29 -15.68
N LEU A 92 -2.66 7.29 -14.80
CA LEU A 92 -2.46 7.19 -13.35
C LEU A 92 -1.80 5.86 -12.95
N CYS A 93 -2.20 4.74 -13.55
CA CYS A 93 -1.64 3.42 -13.23
C CYS A 93 -0.19 3.25 -13.66
N TYR A 94 0.19 3.82 -14.81
CA TYR A 94 1.53 3.64 -15.40
C TYR A 94 2.52 4.76 -15.06
N GLN A 95 2.10 5.79 -14.33
CA GLN A 95 2.99 6.86 -13.85
C GLN A 95 4.01 6.38 -12.79
N PHE A 96 3.87 5.14 -12.28
CA PHE A 96 4.69 4.56 -11.21
C PHE A 96 5.05 3.09 -11.43
#